data_AF-A0A914D5C9-F1
#
_entry.id   AF-A0A914D5C9-F1
#
_cell.length_a   1.000
_cell.length_b   1.000
_cell.length_c   1.000
_cell.angle_alpha   90.00
_cell.angle_beta   90.00
_cell.angle_gamma   90.00
#
_symmetry.space_group_name_H-M   'P 1'
#
loop_
_entity.id
_entity.type
_entity.pdbx_description
1 polymer ?
#
loop_
_entity_poly.entity_id
_entity_poly.type
_entity_poly.pdbx_seq_one_letter_code
_entity_poly.pdbx_strand_id
1 'polypeptide(L)'
;MANEMSNYVIAHLYRPPELLCLLNPDKHYGNYKTAADIWSVGCIIAELYLCHPLFYMGEEDSKANTEFNEIKAIENTINRTIVHIERIFRLCVYVTPSSDTIALLDKILVIEPDQRISAGDALASDMFLKLTSNISHSQAITQRRASNRLVKEVQEQKQVLKKLSLKFSIFSNFSLFNVFNHR
;
A
#
# COMPACT_ATOMS: atom_id res chain seq x y z
N MET A 1 25.96 16.51 1.29
CA MET A 1 25.46 16.07 -0.02
C MET A 1 24.82 14.70 0.14
N ALA A 2 23.65 14.66 0.79
CA ALA A 2 22.92 13.42 0.99
C ALA A 2 21.74 13.39 0.01
N ASN A 3 21.49 12.21 -0.55
CA ASN A 3 20.14 11.72 -0.81
C ASN A 3 19.47 12.00 -2.18
N GLU A 4 20.18 11.89 -3.30
CA GLU A 4 19.53 11.60 -4.60
C GLU A 4 19.56 10.10 -4.93
N MET A 5 20.72 9.44 -4.74
CA MET A 5 20.87 8.00 -5.00
C MET A 5 20.01 7.13 -4.08
N SER A 6 19.91 7.47 -2.79
CA SER A 6 19.09 6.70 -1.85
C SER A 6 17.60 6.85 -2.10
N ASN A 7 17.11 7.99 -2.61
CA ASN A 7 15.70 8.12 -3.00
C ASN A 7 15.34 7.26 -4.21
N TYR A 8 16.26 7.13 -5.18
CA TYR A 8 16.07 6.26 -6.34
C TYR A 8 16.02 4.78 -5.95
N VAL A 9 16.89 4.34 -5.03
CA VAL A 9 16.92 2.96 -4.53
C VAL A 9 15.71 2.65 -3.63
N ILE A 10 15.31 3.59 -2.74
CA ILE A 10 14.12 3.43 -1.88
C ILE A 10 12.85 3.26 -2.71
N ALA A 11 12.75 3.93 -3.88
CA ALA A 11 11.58 3.86 -4.75
C ALA A 11 11.31 2.47 -5.36
N HIS A 12 12.24 1.51 -5.22
CA HIS A 12 12.14 0.17 -5.79
C HIS A 12 11.88 -0.94 -4.76
N LEU A 13 12.01 -0.68 -3.45
CA LEU A 13 11.93 -1.70 -2.38
C LEU A 13 10.55 -2.38 -2.27
N TYR A 14 9.50 -1.69 -2.69
CA TYR A 14 8.11 -2.17 -2.64
C TYR A 14 7.57 -2.52 -4.03
N ARG A 15 8.36 -2.30 -5.10
CA ARG A 15 7.91 -2.65 -6.44
C ARG A 15 8.02 -4.16 -6.63
N PRO A 16 7.03 -4.77 -7.27
CA PRO A 16 7.05 -6.19 -7.55
C PRO A 16 8.06 -6.52 -8.68
N PRO A 17 8.52 -7.78 -8.76
CA PRO A 17 9.56 -8.17 -9.71
C PRO A 17 9.13 -7.95 -11.16
N GLU A 18 7.84 -8.07 -11.50
CA GLU A 18 7.30 -7.80 -12.84
C GLU A 18 7.36 -6.33 -13.28
N LEU A 19 7.49 -5.38 -12.34
CA LEU A 19 7.68 -3.96 -12.65
C LEU A 19 9.16 -3.56 -12.65
N LEU A 20 10.01 -4.33 -11.97
CA LEU A 20 11.46 -4.11 -11.88
C LEU A 20 12.21 -4.77 -13.02
N CYS A 21 11.79 -5.99 -13.34
CA CYS A 21 12.29 -6.79 -14.44
C CYS A 21 11.12 -6.96 -15.40
N LEU A 22 11.39 -6.79 -16.70
CA LEU A 22 10.48 -7.16 -17.78
C LEU A 22 10.25 -8.68 -17.75
N LEU A 23 9.61 -9.22 -16.72
CA LEU A 23 9.27 -10.63 -16.59
C LEU A 23 8.42 -10.96 -17.80
N ASN A 24 9.05 -11.61 -18.79
CA ASN A 24 8.47 -11.94 -20.09
C ASN A 24 7.81 -10.74 -20.79
N PRO A 25 8.54 -9.94 -21.60
CA PRO A 25 7.93 -8.92 -22.45
C PRO A 25 6.81 -9.46 -23.36
N ASP A 26 6.80 -10.79 -23.59
CA ASP A 26 5.80 -11.51 -24.38
C ASP A 26 4.56 -11.95 -23.57
N LYS A 27 4.58 -11.84 -22.22
CA LYS A 27 3.41 -12.14 -21.38
C LYS A 27 2.66 -10.86 -21.04
N HIS A 28 1.44 -10.76 -21.55
CA HIS A 28 0.47 -9.81 -21.06
C HIS A 28 -0.18 -10.32 -19.77
N TYR A 29 0.28 -9.81 -18.63
CA TYR A 29 -0.35 -10.06 -17.34
C TYR A 29 -1.67 -9.27 -17.24
N GLY A 30 -2.80 -9.96 -17.28
CA GLY A 30 -4.13 -9.32 -17.32
C GLY A 30 -4.48 -8.49 -16.08
N ASN A 31 -4.03 -8.94 -14.90
CA ASN A 31 -4.35 -8.32 -13.59
C ASN A 31 -3.11 -7.79 -12.85
N TYR A 32 -2.06 -7.41 -13.59
CA TYR A 32 -0.78 -7.03 -12.98
C TYR A 32 -0.87 -5.86 -11.99
N LYS A 33 -1.81 -4.91 -12.21
CA LYS A 33 -1.96 -3.74 -11.33
C LYS A 33 -2.36 -4.14 -9.91
N THR A 34 -3.41 -4.95 -9.78
CA THR A 34 -3.88 -5.40 -8.47
C THR A 34 -2.89 -6.35 -7.81
N ALA A 35 -2.22 -7.21 -8.60
CA ALA A 35 -1.19 -8.08 -8.08
C ALA A 35 0.03 -7.28 -7.56
N ALA A 36 0.40 -6.19 -8.23
CA ALA A 36 1.49 -5.30 -7.81
C ALA A 36 1.22 -4.65 -6.44
N ASP A 37 -0.02 -4.23 -6.19
CA ASP A 37 -0.42 -3.70 -4.89
C ASP A 37 -0.29 -4.76 -3.79
N ILE A 38 -0.69 -6.01 -4.08
CA ILE A 38 -0.59 -7.12 -3.13
C ILE A 38 0.87 -7.40 -2.74
N TRP A 39 1.80 -7.37 -3.70
CA TRP A 39 3.22 -7.51 -3.39
C TRP A 39 3.71 -6.43 -2.44
N SER A 40 3.36 -5.17 -2.73
CA SER A 40 3.74 -4.01 -1.92
C SER A 40 3.25 -4.17 -0.48
N VAL A 41 2.02 -4.68 -0.30
CA VAL A 41 1.45 -5.00 1.00
C VAL A 41 2.25 -6.08 1.72
N GLY A 42 2.69 -7.13 1.02
CA GLY A 42 3.56 -8.18 1.59
C GLY A 42 4.88 -7.62 2.12
N CYS A 43 5.53 -6.75 1.36
CA CYS A 43 6.75 -6.06 1.80
C CYS A 43 6.51 -5.25 3.08
N ILE A 44 5.40 -4.51 3.15
CA ILE A 44 5.04 -3.70 4.33
C ILE A 44 4.76 -4.60 5.53
N ILE A 45 3.97 -5.66 5.37
CA ILE A 45 3.69 -6.61 6.44
C ILE A 45 5.00 -7.20 6.98
N ALA A 46 5.91 -7.61 6.08
CA ALA A 46 7.21 -8.14 6.48
C ALA A 46 8.06 -7.12 7.24
N GLU A 47 8.13 -5.88 6.73
CA GLU A 47 8.86 -4.79 7.36
C GLU A 47 8.32 -4.45 8.76
N LEU A 48 7.01 -4.56 9.00
CA LEU A 48 6.45 -4.35 10.34
C LEU A 48 7.01 -5.34 11.38
N TYR A 49 7.36 -6.56 10.97
CA TYR A 49 7.99 -7.55 11.85
C TYR A 49 9.52 -7.39 11.91
N LEU A 50 10.15 -6.96 10.81
CA LEU A 50 11.61 -6.83 10.71
C LEU A 50 12.14 -5.49 11.24
N CYS A 51 11.27 -4.48 11.32
CA CYS A 51 11.61 -3.08 11.58
C CYS A 51 12.60 -2.46 10.58
N HIS A 52 12.82 -3.12 9.44
CA HIS A 52 13.59 -2.65 8.30
C HIS A 52 13.02 -3.23 7.00
N PRO A 53 13.31 -2.64 5.83
CA PRO A 53 12.80 -3.14 4.56
C PRO A 53 13.15 -4.61 4.31
N LEU A 54 12.19 -5.38 3.79
CA LEU A 54 12.39 -6.80 3.47
C LEU A 54 13.47 -7.01 2.40
N PHE A 55 13.44 -6.19 1.35
CA PHE A 55 14.38 -6.26 0.22
C PHE A 55 15.44 -5.17 0.33
N TYR A 56 16.11 -5.07 1.48
CA TYR A 56 17.17 -4.08 1.66
C TYR A 56 18.39 -4.43 0.81
N MET A 57 18.82 -3.49 -0.03
CA MET A 57 20.05 -3.58 -0.80
C MET A 57 21.16 -2.84 -0.05
N GLY A 58 22.23 -3.54 0.32
CA GLY A 58 23.34 -2.94 1.08
C GLY A 58 24.11 -1.92 0.24
N GLU A 59 24.87 -1.04 0.91
CA GLU A 59 25.75 -0.07 0.23
C GLU A 59 26.83 -0.74 -0.66
N GLU A 60 27.11 -2.02 -0.44
CA GLU A 60 28.05 -2.78 -1.27
C GLU A 60 27.42 -3.24 -2.60
N ASP A 61 26.13 -3.53 -2.60
CA ASP A 61 25.37 -3.97 -3.78
C ASP A 61 24.99 -2.78 -4.70
N SER A 62 24.90 -1.57 -4.14
CA SER A 62 24.60 -0.34 -4.88
C SER A 62 25.80 0.25 -5.66
N LYS A 63 27.00 -0.34 -5.55
CA LYS A 63 28.20 0.09 -6.29
C LYS A 63 28.27 -0.43 -7.73
N ALA A 64 27.26 -1.18 -8.17
CA ALA A 64 27.18 -1.64 -9.55
C ALA A 64 26.75 -0.47 -10.46
N ASN A 65 27.73 0.29 -10.99
CA ASN A 65 27.60 1.55 -11.73
C ASN A 65 26.85 1.47 -13.10
N THR A 66 25.71 0.79 -13.19
CA THR A 66 24.83 0.77 -14.37
C THR A 66 23.46 0.26 -13.97
N GLU A 67 22.38 0.94 -14.39
CA GLU A 67 20.98 0.59 -14.09
C GLU A 67 20.67 -0.90 -14.34
N PHE A 68 21.26 -1.49 -15.39
CA PHE A 68 21.09 -2.90 -15.73
C PHE A 68 21.66 -3.88 -14.67
N ASN A 69 22.79 -3.52 -14.06
CA ASN A 69 23.42 -4.36 -13.03
C ASN A 69 22.67 -4.24 -11.70
N GLU A 70 22.07 -3.08 -11.41
CA GLU A 70 21.22 -2.87 -10.23
C GLU A 70 19.95 -3.72 -10.30
N ILE A 71 19.25 -3.74 -11.44
CA ILE A 71 18.05 -4.57 -11.62
C ILE A 71 18.36 -6.05 -11.36
N LYS A 72 19.48 -6.55 -11.90
CA LYS A 72 19.92 -7.93 -11.68
C LYS A 72 20.32 -8.21 -10.22
N ALA A 73 20.90 -7.22 -9.54
CA ALA A 73 21.19 -7.32 -8.11
C ALA A 73 19.89 -7.40 -7.31
N ILE A 74 18.89 -6.57 -7.63
CA ILE A 74 17.57 -6.59 -7.00
C ILE A 74 16.87 -7.93 -7.23
N GLU A 75 16.89 -8.47 -8.46
CA GLU A 75 16.33 -9.78 -8.78
C GLU A 75 16.98 -10.90 -7.95
N ASN A 76 18.30 -10.90 -7.85
CA ASN A 76 19.04 -11.86 -7.03
C ASN A 76 18.67 -11.74 -5.54
N THR A 77 18.53 -10.51 -5.04
CA THR A 77 18.11 -10.25 -3.66
C THR A 77 16.70 -10.77 -3.41
N ILE A 78 15.74 -10.48 -4.30
CA ILE A 78 14.37 -10.97 -4.21
C ILE A 78 14.34 -12.50 -4.18
N ASN A 79 15.01 -13.16 -5.12
CA ASN A 79 15.06 -14.62 -5.21
C ASN A 79 15.67 -15.25 -3.95
N ARG A 80 16.75 -14.68 -3.42
CA ARG A 80 17.38 -15.16 -2.18
C ARG A 80 16.48 -14.95 -0.96
N THR A 81 15.87 -13.78 -0.84
CA THR A 81 15.03 -13.41 0.30
C THR A 81 13.75 -14.24 0.36
N ILE A 82 13.06 -14.46 -0.77
CA ILE A 82 11.84 -15.28 -0.82
C ILE A 82 12.12 -16.72 -0.40
N VAL A 83 13.18 -17.34 -0.92
CA VAL A 83 13.56 -18.72 -0.57
C VAL A 83 13.87 -18.89 0.92
N HIS A 84 14.31 -17.81 1.58
CA HIS A 84 14.72 -17.85 2.99
C HIS A 84 13.78 -17.06 3.91
N ILE A 85 12.56 -16.75 3.47
CA ILE A 85 11.71 -15.79 4.17
C ILE A 85 11.37 -16.24 5.59
N GLU A 86 11.06 -17.53 5.79
CA GLU A 86 10.86 -18.07 7.13
C GLU A 86 12.09 -17.93 8.01
N ARG A 87 13.28 -18.13 7.44
CA ARG A 87 14.55 -18.03 8.17
C ARG A 87 14.81 -16.58 8.58
N ILE A 88 14.48 -15.63 7.72
CA ILE A 88 14.59 -14.19 7.99
C ILE A 88 13.66 -13.81 9.15
N PHE A 89 12.41 -14.28 9.12
CA PHE A 89 11.46 -14.03 10.21
C PHE A 89 11.81 -14.72 11.53
N ARG A 90 12.52 -15.86 11.51
CA ARG A 90 13.07 -16.47 12.73
C ARG A 90 14.15 -15.61 13.40
N LEU A 91 14.74 -14.66 12.67
CA LEU A 91 15.73 -13.71 13.20
C LEU A 91 15.08 -12.43 13.74
N CYS A 92 13.74 -12.28 13.66
CA CYS A 92 13.02 -11.18 14.27
C CYS A 92 13.23 -11.17 15.79
N VAL A 93 13.88 -10.13 16.30
CA VAL A 93 14.25 -10.01 17.71
C VAL A 93 13.07 -9.55 18.58
N TYR A 94 12.15 -8.77 18.01
CA TYR A 94 11.09 -8.09 18.78
C TYR A 94 9.76 -8.82 18.77
N VAL A 95 9.30 -9.25 17.60
CA VAL A 95 8.01 -9.95 17.42
C VAL A 95 8.20 -11.03 16.37
N THR A 96 7.97 -12.27 16.74
CA THR A 96 7.96 -13.38 15.79
C THR A 96 6.59 -13.45 15.11
N PRO A 97 6.52 -13.48 13.77
CA PRO A 97 5.25 -13.65 13.07
C PRO A 97 4.65 -15.03 13.38
N SER A 98 3.33 -15.10 13.45
CA SER A 98 2.63 -16.38 13.63
C SER A 98 2.78 -17.24 12.37
N SER A 99 2.53 -18.54 12.52
CA SER A 99 2.49 -19.47 11.38
C SER A 99 1.49 -19.02 10.31
N ASP A 100 0.37 -18.40 10.70
CA ASP A 100 -0.64 -17.91 9.74
C ASP A 100 -0.12 -16.69 8.97
N THR A 101 0.63 -15.80 9.63
CA THR A 101 1.26 -14.64 8.97
C THR A 101 2.29 -15.12 7.94
N ILE A 102 3.13 -16.08 8.30
CA ILE A 102 4.12 -16.66 7.37
C ILE A 102 3.40 -17.30 6.19
N ALA A 103 2.38 -18.13 6.44
CA ALA A 103 1.61 -18.78 5.38
C ALA A 103 0.86 -17.79 4.46
N LEU A 104 0.44 -16.64 4.99
CA LEU A 104 -0.11 -15.56 4.17
C LEU A 104 0.97 -14.90 3.32
N LEU A 105 2.13 -14.59 3.90
CA LEU A 105 3.25 -13.99 3.20
C LEU A 105 3.77 -14.86 2.06
N ASP A 106 3.80 -16.19 2.23
CA ASP A 106 4.15 -17.14 1.16
C ASP A 106 3.22 -17.04 -0.06
N LYS A 107 1.95 -16.69 0.16
CA LYS A 107 0.95 -16.52 -0.92
C LYS A 107 0.95 -15.10 -1.51
N ILE A 108 1.44 -14.12 -0.76
CA ILE A 108 1.55 -12.72 -1.20
C ILE A 108 2.85 -12.50 -1.99
N LEU A 109 3.98 -13.01 -1.51
CA LEU A 109 5.31 -12.77 -2.07
C LEU A 109 5.66 -13.83 -3.13
N VAL A 110 4.72 -14.06 -4.04
CA VAL A 110 4.88 -14.93 -5.21
C VAL A 110 5.36 -14.10 -6.39
N ILE A 111 6.42 -14.57 -7.06
CA ILE A 111 7.03 -13.89 -8.20
C ILE A 111 6.05 -13.76 -9.37
N GLU A 112 5.36 -14.85 -9.72
CA GLU A 112 4.38 -14.82 -10.81
C GLU A 112 3.10 -14.08 -10.36
N PRO A 113 2.73 -12.95 -10.97
CA PRO A 113 1.62 -12.11 -10.49
C PRO A 113 0.25 -12.79 -10.60
N ASP A 114 0.04 -13.65 -11.60
CA ASP A 114 -1.22 -14.37 -11.79
C ASP A 114 -1.44 -15.49 -10.75
N GLN A 115 -0.38 -15.93 -10.07
CA GLN A 115 -0.45 -16.92 -8.99
C GLN A 115 -0.52 -16.27 -7.61
N ARG A 116 -0.36 -14.95 -7.55
CA ARG A 116 -0.39 -14.17 -6.32
C ARG A 116 -1.82 -14.10 -5.78
N ILE A 117 -1.96 -14.20 -4.46
CA ILE A 117 -3.28 -14.14 -3.81
C ILE A 117 -4.02 -12.84 -4.12
N SER A 118 -5.34 -12.88 -4.24
CA SER A 118 -6.16 -11.69 -4.41
C SER A 118 -6.34 -10.93 -3.08
N ALA A 119 -6.70 -9.64 -3.13
CA ALA A 119 -7.01 -8.86 -1.93
C ALA A 119 -8.14 -9.48 -1.10
N GLY A 120 -9.19 -9.99 -1.77
CA GLY A 120 -10.33 -10.62 -1.11
C GLY A 120 -9.93 -11.91 -0.39
N ASP A 121 -9.16 -12.77 -1.04
CA ASP A 121 -8.70 -14.03 -0.46
C ASP A 121 -7.67 -13.81 0.65
N ALA A 122 -6.82 -12.78 0.53
CA ALA A 122 -5.89 -12.39 1.57
C ALA A 122 -6.63 -11.96 2.84
N LEU A 123 -7.69 -11.15 2.71
CA LEU A 123 -8.54 -10.74 3.85
C LEU A 123 -9.27 -11.92 4.50
N ALA A 124 -9.55 -12.97 3.75
CA ALA A 124 -10.16 -14.20 4.25
C ALA A 124 -9.15 -15.16 4.92
N SER A 125 -7.87 -14.82 4.97
CA SER A 125 -6.85 -15.65 5.63
C SER A 125 -7.02 -15.70 7.15
N ASP A 126 -6.54 -16.79 7.75
CA ASP A 126 -6.59 -17.01 9.20
C ASP A 126 -5.92 -15.88 10.00
N MET A 127 -4.86 -15.28 9.45
CA MET A 127 -4.18 -14.13 10.05
C MET A 127 -5.16 -12.96 10.25
N PHE A 128 -5.90 -12.57 9.21
CA PHE A 128 -6.88 -11.48 9.30
C PHE A 128 -8.16 -11.87 10.02
N LEU A 129 -8.61 -13.12 9.94
CA LEU A 129 -9.76 -13.60 10.70
C LEU A 129 -9.50 -13.57 12.21
N LYS A 130 -8.31 -14.01 12.65
CA LYS A 130 -7.89 -13.94 14.06
C LYS A 130 -7.71 -12.49 14.53
N LEU A 131 -7.20 -11.62 13.67
CA LEU A 131 -7.14 -10.19 13.97
C LEU A 131 -8.54 -9.59 14.11
N THR A 132 -9.44 -9.84 13.17
CA THR A 132 -10.80 -9.26 13.17
C THR A 132 -11.64 -9.79 14.33
N SER A 133 -11.47 -11.02 14.78
CA SER A 133 -12.12 -11.53 16.00
C SER A 133 -11.63 -10.80 17.26
N ASN A 134 -10.33 -10.55 17.36
CA ASN A 134 -9.72 -9.82 18.49
C ASN A 134 -10.10 -8.32 18.46
N ILE A 135 -10.18 -7.77 17.25
CA ILE A 135 -10.58 -6.40 17.00
C ILE A 135 -12.09 -6.21 17.25
N SER A 136 -12.95 -7.17 16.92
CA SER A 136 -14.41 -7.08 17.19
C SER A 136 -14.70 -6.95 18.69
N HIS A 137 -13.90 -7.59 19.55
CA HIS A 137 -13.97 -7.40 20.99
C HIS A 137 -13.55 -5.98 21.45
N SER A 138 -12.65 -5.28 20.75
CA SER A 138 -12.19 -3.93 21.11
C SER A 138 -12.91 -2.79 20.36
N GLN A 139 -13.41 -3.05 19.15
CA GLN A 139 -14.07 -2.09 18.25
C GLN A 139 -15.56 -1.90 18.55
N ALA A 140 -16.25 -2.85 19.19
CA ALA A 140 -17.64 -2.66 19.61
C ALA A 140 -17.83 -1.39 20.49
N ILE A 141 -16.79 -0.99 21.23
CA ILE A 141 -16.78 0.21 22.08
C ILE A 141 -16.33 1.46 21.30
N THR A 142 -15.42 1.33 20.34
CA THR A 142 -14.74 2.45 19.65
C THR A 142 -15.42 2.86 18.34
N GLN A 143 -15.90 1.90 17.53
CA GLN A 143 -16.59 2.18 16.25
C GLN A 143 -17.90 2.95 16.46
N ARG A 144 -18.64 2.68 17.54
CA ARG A 144 -19.84 3.47 17.91
C ARG A 144 -19.52 4.96 18.10
N ARG A 145 -18.34 5.31 18.60
CA ARG A 145 -17.94 6.70 18.85
C ARG A 145 -17.41 7.39 17.59
N ALA A 146 -16.57 6.70 16.80
CA ALA A 146 -15.99 7.25 15.58
C ALA A 146 -17.02 7.43 14.46
N SER A 147 -17.92 6.46 14.28
CA SER A 147 -18.98 6.51 13.25
C SER A 147 -19.96 7.66 13.53
N ASN A 148 -20.35 7.87 14.81
CA ASN A 148 -21.19 9.01 15.20
C ASN A 148 -20.51 10.37 14.97
N ARG A 149 -19.19 10.45 15.12
CA ARG A 149 -18.42 11.69 14.90
C ARG A 149 -18.33 12.04 13.42
N LEU A 150 -18.00 11.08 12.56
CA LEU A 150 -17.92 11.26 11.11
C LEU A 150 -19.28 11.62 10.50
N VAL A 151 -20.37 10.99 10.96
CA VAL A 151 -21.74 11.32 10.52
C VAL A 151 -22.07 12.78 10.86
N LYS A 152 -21.68 13.26 12.04
CA LYS A 152 -21.90 14.64 12.48
C LYS A 152 -21.11 15.65 11.64
N GLU A 153 -19.83 15.38 11.39
CA GLU A 153 -18.96 16.24 10.57
C GLU A 153 -19.45 16.33 9.11
N VAL A 154 -19.90 15.23 8.51
CA VAL A 154 -20.50 15.23 7.16
C VAL A 154 -21.81 16.04 7.12
N GLN A 155 -22.62 16.00 8.18
CA GLN A 155 -23.85 16.80 8.27
C GLN A 155 -23.57 18.30 8.38
N GLU A 156 -22.54 18.68 9.14
CA GLU A 156 -22.09 20.07 9.26
C GLU A 156 -21.56 20.60 7.92
N GLN A 157 -20.75 19.82 7.20
CA GLN A 157 -20.26 20.18 5.87
C GLN A 157 -21.39 20.34 4.85
N LYS A 158 -22.42 19.48 4.89
CA LYS A 158 -23.63 19.63 4.05
C LYS A 158 -24.39 20.93 4.35
N GLN A 159 -24.44 21.38 5.60
CA GLN A 159 -25.08 22.65 5.96
C GLN A 159 -24.27 23.87 5.47
N VAL A 160 -22.95 23.82 5.57
CA VAL A 160 -22.06 24.88 5.06
C VAL A 160 -22.20 25.00 3.53
N LEU A 161 -22.19 23.86 2.83
CA LEU A 161 -22.40 23.82 1.37
C LEU A 161 -23.78 24.37 0.96
N LYS A 162 -24.85 24.05 1.70
CA LYS A 162 -26.17 24.65 1.46
C LYS A 162 -26.16 26.17 1.65
N LYS A 163 -25.51 26.67 2.70
CA LYS A 163 -25.40 28.13 2.95
C LYS A 163 -24.59 28.83 1.86
N LEU A 164 -23.51 28.23 1.39
CA LEU A 164 -22.69 28.76 0.29
C LEU A 164 -23.45 28.76 -1.03
N SER A 165 -24.18 27.68 -1.35
CA SER A 165 -25.05 27.60 -2.53
C SER A 165 -26.14 28.68 -2.52
N LEU A 166 -26.82 28.90 -1.39
CA LEU A 166 -27.79 29.99 -1.25
C LEU A 166 -27.14 31.37 -1.44
N LYS A 167 -25.95 31.60 -0.89
CA LYS A 167 -25.21 32.86 -1.12
C LYS A 167 -24.88 33.04 -2.61
N PHE A 168 -24.39 32.01 -3.29
CA PHE A 168 -24.09 32.08 -4.73
C PHE A 168 -25.34 32.33 -5.61
N SER A 169 -26.50 31.75 -5.27
CA SER A 169 -27.76 32.05 -5.96
C SER A 169 -28.25 33.49 -5.73
N ILE A 170 -28.06 34.04 -4.52
CA ILE A 170 -28.41 35.45 -4.24
C ILE A 170 -27.49 36.40 -5.01
N PHE A 171 -26.18 36.12 -5.08
CA PHE A 171 -25.21 36.94 -5.80
C PHE A 171 -25.38 36.89 -7.33
N SER A 172 -25.72 35.73 -7.90
CA SER A 172 -25.99 35.60 -9.34
C SER A 172 -27.28 36.32 -9.76
N ASN A 173 -28.32 36.32 -8.92
CA ASN A 173 -29.54 37.10 -9.15
C ASN A 173 -29.32 38.62 -9.02
N PHE A 174 -28.40 39.07 -8.17
CA PHE A 174 -28.02 40.49 -8.07
C PHE A 174 -27.18 40.97 -9.26
N SER A 175 -26.31 40.10 -9.82
CA SER A 175 -25.49 40.45 -10.98
C SER A 175 -26.30 40.56 -12.28
N LEU A 176 -27.41 39.83 -12.42
CA LEU A 176 -28.31 39.95 -13.59
C LEU A 176 -29.23 41.17 -13.52
N PHE A 177 -29.57 41.66 -12.32
CA PHE A 177 -30.46 42.82 -12.17
C PHE A 177 -29.77 44.17 -12.47
N ASN A 178 -28.44 44.27 -12.29
CA ASN A 178 -27.69 45.51 -12.52
C ASN A 178 -27.22 45.71 -13.98
N VAL A 179 -27.39 44.73 -14.87
CA VAL A 179 -27.03 44.87 -16.30
C VAL A 179 -28.20 45.38 -17.16
N PHE A 180 -29.44 45.36 -16.65
CA PHE A 180 -30.63 45.74 -17.42
C PHE A 180 -31.25 47.11 -17.10
N ASN A 181 -30.68 47.92 -16.20
CA ASN A 181 -31.23 49.23 -15.81
C ASN A 181 -30.37 50.47 -16.18
N HIS A 182 -29.42 50.32 -17.11
CA HIS A 182 -28.77 51.46 -17.75
C HIS A 182 -28.83 51.34 -19.27
N ARG A 183 -30.01 51.62 -19.84
CA ARG A 183 -30.17 52.17 -21.19
C ARG A 183 -31.26 53.23 -21.16
#